data_AF-A0A945X4A6-F1
#
_entry.id   AF-A0A945X4A6-F1
#
_cell.length_a   1.000
_cell.length_b   1.000
_cell.length_c   1.000
_cell.angle_alpha   90.00
_cell.angle_beta   90.00
_cell.angle_gamma   90.00
#
_symmetry.space_group_name_H-M   'P 1'
#
loop_
_entity.id
_entity.type
_entity.pdbx_description
1 polymer ?
#
loop_
_entity_poly.entity_id
_entity_poly.type
_entity_poly.pdbx_seq_one_letter_code
_entity_poly.pdbx_strand_id
1 'polypeptide(L)'
;MRANRWERMSLGVMALIMCCVAGAAGVDYAKAVAEAQKEGDLGVVNRLCNEWIEAKPRDDRPRVILGRIYVSLGKVDLAVEQFELATEANPLITEPHCEMGDILLKAGKLSEAVKTYDEALRISRKCMPALLGKGRAMLAQGDEKGALAEARRGQQHKPDDARLSALCGEALLALGKPGEALVEAGKTVKQDPENADAWYCYAKTLDTLGRTEEAQEAWRRFLGLEQDEERATRARNGWVVLGIDALFPKLEGRTTSCALSPDGKQVAFVSYQDGIYRAPLDGQHAPVLIASCPEGCDQRHLSWSPDGTELLYYEAIYKTRGARVKRIQARLGQEPTQVNVPDVRRGLCRVVWSPSGQEFQVGVQNSGRRYSIDAVTGESRKFWFKDEAGKGLICGDADYMPNGRELVGAMALPYKGSFLHRAVLETGEAGPRIFSYPPMHPGSVVVSADGIAVAITLYGKTPDIRRHLTLVSTVPPYSTISLAEYRDPYARPDWYPEGRKLVGRIGGSGQDRLSVVRFGGLDRRPIGIAIKRTDDGALSAAVANRTENLQTVSLRWEAFDADSLRVGEAVERKELTTLTARATLEWELELPPEQKKSAQTVKVTALNQDGIGAVELMDWAEEGE
;
A
#
# COMPACT_ATOMS: atom_id res chain seq x y z
N MET A 1 58.09 -56.51 -38.90
CA MET A 1 56.80 -57.10 -39.32
C MET A 1 55.78 -56.64 -38.29
N ARG A 2 55.07 -55.52 -38.46
CA ARG A 2 53.82 -55.31 -39.23
C ARG A 2 52.76 -56.39 -38.97
N ALA A 3 51.53 -55.91 -38.69
CA ALA A 3 50.28 -56.58 -38.31
C ALA A 3 50.13 -56.86 -36.79
N ASN A 4 49.04 -56.52 -36.09
CA ASN A 4 47.80 -55.84 -36.45
C ASN A 4 47.22 -55.19 -35.18
N ARG A 5 47.20 -53.85 -35.14
CA ARG A 5 46.52 -53.04 -34.09
C ARG A 5 45.00 -52.93 -34.33
N TRP A 6 44.49 -53.59 -35.37
CA TRP A 6 43.13 -53.47 -35.88
C TRP A 6 42.14 -54.54 -35.38
N GLU A 7 42.60 -55.66 -34.82
CA GLU A 7 41.72 -56.74 -34.32
C GLU A 7 41.27 -56.57 -32.86
N ARG A 8 41.87 -55.64 -32.10
CA ARG A 8 41.42 -55.31 -30.73
C ARG A 8 40.39 -54.17 -30.67
N MET A 9 40.15 -53.46 -31.79
CA MET A 9 39.12 -52.40 -31.86
C MET A 9 37.75 -52.93 -32.29
N SER A 10 37.64 -54.12 -32.90
CA SER A 10 36.37 -54.65 -33.40
C SER A 10 35.52 -55.37 -32.34
N LEU A 11 36.10 -55.82 -31.22
CA LEU A 11 35.35 -56.44 -30.11
C LEU A 11 34.85 -55.42 -29.07
N GLY A 12 35.55 -54.28 -28.92
CA GLY A 12 35.13 -53.20 -28.01
C GLY A 12 34.04 -52.29 -28.60
N VAL A 13 33.98 -52.15 -29.94
CA VAL A 13 32.98 -51.30 -30.62
C VAL A 13 31.69 -52.09 -30.93
N MET A 14 31.76 -53.41 -31.10
CA MET A 14 30.55 -54.26 -31.18
C MET A 14 29.85 -54.46 -29.82
N ALA A 15 30.58 -54.36 -28.70
CA ALA A 15 29.97 -54.33 -27.36
C ALA A 15 29.34 -52.97 -27.01
N LEU A 16 29.68 -51.89 -27.74
CA LEU A 16 29.08 -50.56 -27.56
C LEU A 16 27.92 -50.27 -28.53
N ILE A 17 27.74 -51.08 -29.58
CA ILE A 17 26.62 -50.94 -30.54
C ILE A 17 25.52 -52.00 -30.30
N MET A 18 25.75 -52.98 -29.42
CA MET A 18 24.75 -53.99 -29.03
C MET A 18 24.25 -53.84 -27.57
N CYS A 19 24.26 -52.61 -27.04
CA CYS A 19 23.54 -52.22 -25.81
C CYS A 19 22.49 -51.11 -26.06
N CYS A 20 22.11 -50.86 -27.32
CA CYS A 20 21.04 -49.91 -27.65
C CYS A 20 19.66 -50.55 -27.91
N VAL A 21 19.49 -51.85 -27.64
CA VAL A 21 18.16 -52.49 -27.62
C VAL A 21 18.08 -53.47 -26.45
N ALA A 22 18.28 -52.98 -25.24
CA ALA A 22 17.91 -53.68 -24.02
C ALA A 22 17.63 -52.67 -22.90
N GLY A 23 16.36 -52.38 -22.66
CA GLY A 23 15.93 -51.73 -21.41
C GLY A 23 15.24 -50.36 -21.47
N ALA A 24 14.55 -49.98 -22.55
CA ALA A 24 13.58 -48.87 -22.48
C ALA A 24 12.30 -49.23 -21.68
N ALA A 25 12.28 -50.39 -21.02
CA ALA A 25 11.20 -50.86 -20.17
C ALA A 25 11.74 -51.04 -18.74
N GLY A 26 11.62 -50.01 -17.90
CA GLY A 26 11.89 -50.17 -16.47
C GLY A 26 12.08 -48.90 -15.64
N VAL A 27 12.41 -47.75 -16.24
CA VAL A 27 12.58 -46.51 -15.46
C VAL A 27 11.21 -45.90 -15.15
N ASP A 28 10.84 -45.95 -13.87
CA ASP A 28 9.72 -45.17 -13.35
C ASP A 28 10.18 -43.73 -13.11
N TYR A 29 10.17 -42.93 -14.19
CA TYR A 29 10.56 -41.53 -14.15
C TYR A 29 9.77 -40.73 -13.11
N ALA A 30 8.48 -41.03 -12.93
CA ALA A 30 7.65 -40.34 -11.96
C ALA A 30 8.15 -40.57 -10.53
N LYS A 31 8.50 -41.82 -10.19
CA LYS A 31 9.08 -42.16 -8.89
C LYS A 31 10.47 -41.54 -8.70
N ALA A 32 11.35 -41.64 -9.69
CA ALA A 32 12.70 -41.10 -9.61
C ALA A 32 12.71 -39.57 -9.44
N VAL A 33 11.82 -38.87 -10.16
CA VAL A 33 11.65 -37.42 -10.01
C VAL A 33 11.11 -37.07 -8.62
N ALA A 34 10.11 -37.81 -8.11
CA ALA A 34 9.57 -37.56 -6.77
C ALA A 34 10.62 -37.75 -5.66
N GLU A 35 11.51 -38.73 -5.80
CA GLU A 35 12.62 -38.97 -4.87
C GLU A 35 13.64 -37.82 -4.91
N ALA A 36 14.05 -37.39 -6.10
CA ALA A 36 14.95 -36.24 -6.26
C ALA A 36 14.32 -34.93 -5.76
N GLN A 37 13.00 -34.73 -5.92
CA GLN A 37 12.29 -33.59 -5.36
C GLN A 37 12.32 -33.58 -3.82
N LYS A 38 12.22 -34.76 -3.19
CA LYS A 38 12.31 -34.89 -1.73
C LYS A 38 13.71 -34.57 -1.19
N GLU A 39 14.74 -34.87 -1.98
CA GLU A 39 16.14 -34.55 -1.66
C GLU A 39 16.50 -33.08 -1.95
N GLY A 40 15.64 -32.37 -2.69
CA GLY A 40 15.86 -30.97 -3.07
C GLY A 40 16.87 -30.78 -4.20
N ASP A 41 17.28 -31.85 -4.89
CA ASP A 41 18.23 -31.78 -6.01
C ASP A 41 17.52 -31.41 -7.32
N LEU A 42 17.33 -30.09 -7.52
CA LEU A 42 16.70 -29.54 -8.72
C LEU A 42 17.49 -29.87 -10.00
N GLY A 43 18.80 -30.13 -9.91
CA GLY A 43 19.63 -30.50 -11.05
C GLY A 43 19.32 -31.90 -11.56
N VAL A 44 19.16 -32.85 -10.63
CA VAL A 44 18.73 -34.23 -10.93
C VAL A 44 17.30 -34.23 -11.44
N VAL A 45 16.38 -33.47 -10.82
CA VAL A 45 14.99 -33.38 -11.30
C VAL A 45 14.95 -32.86 -12.74
N ASN A 46 15.68 -31.78 -13.06
CA ASN A 46 15.71 -31.24 -14.41
C ASN A 46 16.23 -32.26 -15.44
N ARG A 47 17.26 -33.03 -15.10
CA ARG A 47 17.79 -34.09 -15.98
C ARG A 47 16.76 -35.19 -16.21
N LEU A 48 16.21 -35.74 -15.13
CA LEU A 48 15.22 -36.83 -15.20
C LEU A 48 13.96 -36.41 -15.96
N CYS A 49 13.49 -35.17 -15.80
CA CYS A 49 12.36 -34.65 -16.57
C CYS A 49 12.67 -34.56 -18.07
N ASN A 50 13.89 -34.15 -18.46
CA ASN A 50 14.28 -34.10 -19.87
C ASN A 50 14.41 -35.51 -20.48
N GLU A 51 15.03 -36.45 -19.76
CA GLU A 51 15.08 -37.87 -20.16
C GLU A 51 13.66 -38.47 -20.29
N TRP A 52 12.75 -38.10 -19.38
CA TRP A 52 11.34 -38.50 -19.45
C TRP A 52 10.65 -37.90 -20.68
N ILE A 53 10.87 -36.62 -21.00
CA ILE A 53 10.32 -35.98 -22.20
C ILE A 53 10.80 -36.69 -23.47
N GLU A 54 12.08 -37.04 -23.55
CA GLU A 54 12.64 -37.78 -24.71
C GLU A 54 12.03 -39.18 -24.83
N ALA A 55 11.91 -39.91 -23.71
CA ALA A 55 11.37 -41.25 -23.70
C ALA A 55 9.85 -41.30 -23.94
N LYS A 56 9.11 -40.28 -23.48
CA LYS A 56 7.65 -40.19 -23.58
C LYS A 56 7.19 -38.76 -23.95
N PRO A 57 7.33 -38.33 -25.22
CA PRO A 57 7.07 -36.94 -25.62
C PRO A 57 5.64 -36.43 -25.44
N ARG A 58 4.66 -37.34 -25.31
CA ARG A 58 3.24 -37.01 -25.08
C ARG A 58 2.84 -37.04 -23.59
N ASP A 59 3.77 -37.36 -22.70
CA ASP A 59 3.54 -37.29 -21.25
C ASP A 59 3.72 -35.84 -20.80
N ASP A 60 2.65 -35.24 -20.29
CA ASP A 60 2.64 -33.83 -19.88
C ASP A 60 3.34 -33.59 -18.53
N ARG A 61 3.34 -34.59 -17.64
CA ARG A 61 3.86 -34.50 -16.27
C ARG A 61 5.27 -33.94 -16.16
N PRO A 62 6.29 -34.39 -16.91
CA PRO A 62 7.64 -33.85 -16.78
C PRO A 62 7.70 -32.35 -17.12
N ARG A 63 6.88 -31.88 -18.07
CA ARG A 63 6.80 -30.46 -18.43
C ARG A 63 6.11 -29.63 -17.36
N VAL A 64 5.03 -30.14 -16.76
CA VAL A 64 4.38 -29.49 -15.60
C VAL A 64 5.35 -29.38 -14.43
N ILE A 65 6.14 -30.43 -14.15
CA ILE A 65 7.15 -30.42 -13.08
C ILE A 65 8.24 -29.38 -13.36
N LEU A 66 8.79 -29.34 -14.57
CA LEU A 66 9.78 -28.33 -14.97
C LEU A 66 9.22 -26.91 -14.86
N GLY A 67 7.98 -26.70 -15.33
CA GLY A 67 7.29 -25.42 -15.21
C GLY A 67 7.23 -24.92 -13.77
N ARG A 68 6.81 -25.78 -12.83
CA ARG A 68 6.76 -25.46 -11.40
C ARG A 68 8.13 -25.14 -10.79
N ILE A 69 9.18 -25.85 -11.20
CA ILE A 69 10.55 -25.56 -10.76
C ILE A 69 11.00 -24.20 -11.28
N TYR A 70 10.69 -23.86 -12.54
CA TYR A 70 11.02 -22.54 -13.05
C TYR A 70 10.24 -21.42 -12.37
N VAL A 71 8.98 -21.67 -11.96
CA VAL A 71 8.23 -20.73 -11.10
C VAL A 71 8.96 -20.52 -9.76
N SER A 72 9.38 -21.58 -9.06
CA SER A 72 10.07 -21.45 -7.77
C SER A 72 11.44 -20.77 -7.88
N LEU A 73 12.09 -20.88 -9.03
CA LEU A 73 13.34 -20.20 -9.36
C LEU A 73 13.13 -18.76 -9.90
N GLY A 74 11.89 -18.28 -10.02
CA GLY A 74 11.57 -16.96 -10.57
C GLY A 74 11.81 -16.82 -12.08
N LYS A 75 12.03 -17.92 -12.79
CA LYS A 75 12.23 -17.96 -14.25
C LYS A 75 10.89 -18.09 -14.98
N VAL A 76 10.08 -17.04 -14.89
CA VAL A 76 8.68 -17.06 -15.34
C VAL A 76 8.54 -17.41 -16.83
N ASP A 77 9.39 -16.86 -17.71
CA ASP A 77 9.28 -17.11 -19.15
C ASP A 77 9.48 -18.61 -19.50
N LEU A 78 10.49 -19.23 -18.88
CA LEU A 78 10.75 -20.67 -19.04
C LEU A 78 9.63 -21.51 -18.43
N ALA A 79 9.02 -21.05 -17.33
CA ALA A 79 7.89 -21.75 -16.73
C ALA A 79 6.68 -21.79 -17.67
N VAL A 80 6.33 -20.62 -18.25
CA VAL A 80 5.23 -20.50 -19.21
C VAL A 80 5.48 -21.37 -20.44
N GLU A 81 6.70 -21.34 -20.99
CA GLU A 81 7.08 -22.20 -22.13
C GLU A 81 6.85 -23.69 -21.83
N GLN A 82 7.26 -24.17 -20.64
CA GLN A 82 7.03 -25.57 -20.27
C GLN A 82 5.55 -25.90 -20.08
N PHE A 83 4.75 -24.97 -19.55
CA PHE A 83 3.31 -25.17 -19.43
C PHE A 83 2.61 -25.17 -20.79
N GLU A 84 2.99 -24.31 -21.72
CA GLU A 84 2.49 -24.32 -23.10
C GLU A 84 2.81 -25.67 -23.77
N LEU A 85 4.07 -26.12 -23.71
CA LEU A 85 4.48 -27.42 -24.22
C LEU A 85 3.75 -28.59 -23.53
N ALA A 86 3.36 -28.46 -22.25
CA ALA A 86 2.54 -29.44 -21.56
C ALA A 86 1.11 -29.51 -22.15
N THR A 87 0.50 -28.37 -22.45
CA THR A 87 -0.82 -28.30 -23.10
C THR A 87 -0.81 -28.82 -24.54
N GLU A 88 0.30 -28.65 -25.25
CA GLU A 88 0.52 -29.26 -26.58
C GLU A 88 0.65 -30.78 -26.48
N ALA A 89 1.39 -31.29 -25.49
CA ALA A 89 1.56 -32.72 -25.26
C ALA A 89 0.24 -33.40 -24.90
N ASN A 90 -0.61 -32.72 -24.10
CA ASN A 90 -1.91 -33.21 -23.69
C ASN A 90 -2.95 -32.07 -23.59
N PRO A 91 -3.83 -31.89 -24.60
CA PRO A 91 -4.80 -30.78 -24.60
C PRO A 91 -5.95 -30.87 -23.59
N LEU A 92 -6.04 -31.96 -22.80
CA LEU A 92 -7.14 -32.21 -21.86
C LEU A 92 -6.74 -32.03 -20.39
N ILE A 93 -5.54 -31.53 -20.12
CA ILE A 93 -5.10 -31.22 -18.75
C ILE A 93 -5.43 -29.78 -18.39
N THR A 94 -5.98 -29.60 -17.19
CA THR A 94 -6.33 -28.27 -16.67
C THR A 94 -5.17 -27.61 -15.93
N GLU A 95 -4.27 -28.40 -15.36
CA GLU A 95 -3.21 -27.95 -14.45
C GLU A 95 -2.30 -26.87 -15.05
N PRO A 96 -1.74 -27.00 -16.27
CA PRO A 96 -0.91 -25.94 -16.85
C PRO A 96 -1.67 -24.64 -17.09
N HIS A 97 -2.94 -24.71 -17.49
CA HIS A 97 -3.78 -23.52 -17.64
C HIS A 97 -4.01 -22.81 -16.30
N CYS A 98 -4.22 -23.56 -15.21
CA CYS A 98 -4.30 -22.98 -13.86
C CYS A 98 -2.98 -22.32 -13.44
N GLU A 99 -1.84 -22.98 -13.66
CA GLU A 99 -0.51 -22.46 -13.31
C GLU A 99 -0.16 -21.20 -14.11
N MET A 100 -0.42 -21.20 -15.42
CA MET A 100 -0.28 -20.00 -16.26
C MET A 100 -1.23 -18.88 -15.82
N GLY A 101 -2.48 -19.21 -15.47
CA GLY A 101 -3.44 -18.25 -14.90
C GLY A 101 -2.92 -17.61 -13.61
N ASP A 102 -2.35 -18.40 -12.70
CA ASP A 102 -1.77 -17.93 -11.43
C ASP A 102 -0.56 -17.02 -11.67
N ILE A 103 0.29 -17.34 -12.65
CA ILE A 103 1.41 -16.49 -13.09
C ILE A 103 0.87 -15.14 -13.59
N LEU A 104 -0.13 -15.15 -14.46
CA LEU A 104 -0.72 -13.94 -15.02
C LEU A 104 -1.43 -13.09 -13.96
N LEU A 105 -2.11 -13.73 -13.00
CA LEU A 105 -2.74 -13.07 -11.86
C LEU A 105 -1.69 -12.35 -11.00
N LYS A 106 -0.59 -13.02 -10.65
CA LYS A 106 0.53 -12.41 -9.91
C LYS A 106 1.18 -11.27 -10.69
N ALA A 107 1.23 -11.36 -12.01
CA ALA A 107 1.73 -10.30 -12.88
C ALA A 107 0.73 -9.14 -13.07
N GLY A 108 -0.49 -9.20 -12.50
CA GLY A 108 -1.53 -8.18 -12.67
C GLY A 108 -2.15 -8.15 -14.07
N LYS A 109 -1.90 -9.16 -14.91
CA LYS A 109 -2.51 -9.32 -16.24
C LYS A 109 -3.89 -9.97 -16.12
N LEU A 110 -4.78 -9.31 -15.38
CA LEU A 110 -6.01 -9.91 -14.88
C LEU A 110 -6.94 -10.45 -15.99
N SER A 111 -7.06 -9.73 -17.11
CA SER A 111 -7.92 -10.15 -18.23
C SER A 111 -7.37 -11.38 -18.95
N GLU A 112 -6.06 -11.52 -19.05
CA GLU A 112 -5.41 -12.71 -19.60
C GLU A 112 -5.51 -13.89 -18.62
N ALA A 113 -5.37 -13.62 -17.32
CA ALA A 113 -5.56 -14.62 -16.27
C ALA A 113 -6.96 -15.23 -16.33
N VAL A 114 -8.01 -14.40 -16.38
CA VAL A 114 -9.41 -14.85 -16.50
C VAL A 114 -9.60 -15.75 -17.74
N LYS A 115 -9.10 -15.33 -18.91
CA LYS A 115 -9.17 -16.14 -20.14
C LYS A 115 -8.46 -17.48 -20.00
N THR A 116 -7.30 -17.49 -19.34
CA THR A 116 -6.51 -18.71 -19.15
C THR A 116 -7.21 -19.69 -18.20
N TYR A 117 -7.83 -19.19 -17.12
CA TYR A 117 -8.69 -20.02 -16.27
C TYR A 117 -9.96 -20.50 -16.99
N ASP A 118 -10.50 -19.70 -17.90
CA ASP A 118 -11.63 -20.13 -18.74
C ASP A 118 -11.25 -21.33 -19.64
N GLU A 119 -10.01 -21.42 -20.14
CA GLU A 119 -9.53 -22.63 -20.84
C GLU A 119 -9.49 -23.86 -19.92
N ALA A 120 -9.00 -23.72 -18.69
CA ALA A 120 -9.06 -24.80 -17.71
C ALA A 120 -10.52 -25.22 -17.41
N LEU A 121 -11.44 -24.26 -17.32
CA LEU A 121 -12.86 -24.50 -17.07
C LEU A 121 -13.61 -25.06 -18.29
N ARG A 122 -13.14 -24.76 -19.51
CA ARG A 122 -13.63 -25.38 -20.75
C ARG A 122 -13.31 -26.86 -20.79
N ILE A 123 -12.11 -27.24 -20.35
CA ILE A 123 -11.67 -28.64 -20.22
C ILE A 123 -12.43 -29.32 -19.06
N SER A 124 -12.48 -28.69 -17.88
CA SER A 124 -13.23 -29.19 -16.72
C SER A 124 -13.95 -28.08 -15.97
N ARG A 125 -15.28 -28.04 -16.11
CA ARG A 125 -16.14 -27.04 -15.47
C ARG A 125 -16.07 -27.02 -13.94
N LYS A 126 -15.57 -28.10 -13.33
CA LYS A 126 -15.43 -28.29 -11.87
C LYS A 126 -13.98 -28.14 -11.39
N CYS A 127 -13.09 -27.58 -12.19
CA CYS A 127 -11.71 -27.34 -11.79
C CYS A 127 -11.66 -26.28 -10.68
N MET A 128 -11.55 -26.71 -9.41
CA MET A 128 -11.57 -25.80 -8.25
C MET A 128 -10.44 -24.74 -8.30
N PRO A 129 -9.18 -25.08 -8.64
CA PRO A 129 -8.14 -24.06 -8.80
C PRO A 129 -8.52 -22.98 -9.82
N ALA A 130 -9.11 -23.36 -10.96
CA ALA A 130 -9.54 -22.40 -11.96
C ALA A 130 -10.74 -21.54 -11.52
N LEU A 131 -11.72 -22.09 -10.80
CA LEU A 131 -12.83 -21.31 -10.24
C LEU A 131 -12.33 -20.27 -9.22
N LEU A 132 -11.46 -20.69 -8.30
CA LEU A 132 -10.86 -19.82 -7.29
C LEU A 132 -9.98 -18.74 -7.94
N GLY A 133 -9.09 -19.15 -8.86
CA GLY A 133 -8.20 -18.24 -9.58
C GLY A 133 -8.96 -17.23 -10.42
N LYS A 134 -9.98 -17.67 -11.17
CA LYS A 134 -10.85 -16.79 -11.96
C LYS A 134 -11.60 -15.79 -11.07
N GLY A 135 -12.20 -16.26 -9.98
CA GLY A 135 -12.91 -15.37 -9.05
C GLY A 135 -11.98 -14.34 -8.39
N ARG A 136 -10.77 -14.74 -8.00
CA ARG A 136 -9.74 -13.80 -7.48
C ARG A 136 -9.32 -12.77 -8.53
N ALA A 137 -9.11 -13.21 -9.78
CA ALA A 137 -8.79 -12.31 -10.88
C ALA A 137 -9.92 -11.30 -11.16
N MET A 138 -11.18 -11.75 -11.10
CA MET A 138 -12.37 -10.90 -11.24
C MET A 138 -12.49 -9.88 -10.09
N LEU A 139 -12.24 -10.27 -8.83
CA LEU A 139 -12.18 -9.30 -7.72
C LEU A 139 -11.12 -8.24 -7.94
N ALA A 140 -9.92 -8.65 -8.37
CA ALA A 140 -8.85 -7.71 -8.66
C ALA A 140 -9.19 -6.77 -9.83
N GLN A 141 -10.09 -7.16 -10.74
CA GLN A 141 -10.60 -6.30 -11.83
C GLN A 141 -11.72 -5.36 -11.39
N GLY A 142 -12.26 -5.51 -10.18
CA GLY A 142 -13.49 -4.84 -9.75
C GLY A 142 -14.77 -5.44 -10.36
N ASP A 143 -14.75 -6.72 -10.76
CA ASP A 143 -15.95 -7.48 -11.10
C ASP A 143 -16.37 -8.34 -9.90
N GLU A 144 -16.87 -7.69 -8.85
CA GLU A 144 -17.24 -8.37 -7.61
C GLU A 144 -18.46 -9.29 -7.81
N LYS A 145 -19.34 -8.94 -8.75
CA LYS A 145 -20.52 -9.76 -9.09
C LYS A 145 -20.10 -11.05 -9.80
N GLY A 146 -19.19 -10.97 -10.76
CA GLY A 146 -18.62 -12.12 -11.44
C GLY A 146 -17.88 -13.04 -10.47
N ALA A 147 -17.04 -12.46 -9.61
CA ALA A 147 -16.35 -13.22 -8.58
C ALA A 147 -17.29 -13.95 -7.61
N LEU A 148 -18.35 -13.28 -7.15
CA LEU A 148 -19.37 -13.89 -6.30
C LEU A 148 -20.08 -15.05 -6.99
N ALA A 149 -20.37 -14.92 -8.29
CA ALA A 149 -20.98 -15.98 -9.08
C ALA A 149 -20.07 -17.20 -9.24
N GLU A 150 -18.78 -16.98 -9.51
CA GLU A 150 -17.78 -18.05 -9.63
C GLU A 150 -17.55 -18.76 -8.28
N ALA A 151 -17.48 -18.02 -7.17
CA ALA A 151 -17.39 -18.57 -5.82
C ALA A 151 -18.60 -19.47 -5.51
N ARG A 152 -19.82 -18.99 -5.76
CA ARG A 152 -21.05 -19.77 -5.56
C ARG A 152 -21.12 -20.98 -6.47
N ARG A 153 -20.62 -20.90 -7.72
CA ARG A 153 -20.52 -22.05 -8.61
C ARG A 153 -19.56 -23.10 -8.06
N GLY A 154 -18.44 -22.68 -7.49
CA GLY A 154 -17.54 -23.56 -6.74
C GLY A 154 -18.24 -24.22 -5.55
N GLN A 155 -19.01 -23.46 -4.76
CA GLN A 155 -19.70 -23.97 -3.57
C GLN A 155 -20.77 -25.01 -3.94
N GLN A 156 -21.40 -24.89 -5.11
CA GLN A 156 -22.30 -25.95 -5.62
C GLN A 156 -21.57 -27.28 -5.86
N HIS A 157 -20.26 -27.27 -6.09
CA HIS A 157 -19.44 -28.46 -6.29
C HIS A 157 -18.74 -28.94 -5.01
N LYS A 158 -18.27 -28.01 -4.18
CA LYS A 158 -17.64 -28.27 -2.89
C LYS A 158 -18.18 -27.26 -1.84
N PRO A 159 -19.31 -27.56 -1.20
CA PRO A 159 -19.93 -26.66 -0.22
C PRO A 159 -19.04 -26.33 0.98
N ASP A 160 -18.15 -27.26 1.35
CA ASP A 160 -17.30 -27.17 2.54
C ASP A 160 -15.87 -26.67 2.24
N ASP A 161 -15.58 -26.21 1.02
CA ASP A 161 -14.26 -25.64 0.70
C ASP A 161 -14.16 -24.21 1.23
N ALA A 162 -13.47 -24.04 2.36
CA ALA A 162 -13.31 -22.77 3.04
C ALA A 162 -12.74 -21.65 2.15
N ARG A 163 -11.94 -21.97 1.12
CA ARG A 163 -11.39 -20.97 0.19
C ARG A 163 -12.49 -20.34 -0.68
N LEU A 164 -13.54 -21.09 -1.00
CA LEU A 164 -14.67 -20.58 -1.76
C LEU A 164 -15.56 -19.68 -0.91
N SER A 165 -15.80 -20.02 0.35
CA SER A 165 -16.52 -19.14 1.28
C SER A 165 -15.72 -17.87 1.58
N ALA A 166 -14.39 -17.96 1.71
CA ALA A 166 -13.52 -16.78 1.82
C ALA A 166 -13.67 -15.86 0.60
N LEU A 167 -13.57 -16.41 -0.62
CA LEU A 167 -13.78 -15.66 -1.85
C LEU A 167 -15.19 -15.04 -1.94
N CYS A 168 -16.22 -15.75 -1.50
CA CYS A 168 -17.60 -15.27 -1.43
C CYS A 168 -17.71 -14.08 -0.44
N GLY A 169 -17.12 -14.20 0.75
CA GLY A 169 -17.08 -13.14 1.75
C GLY A 169 -16.36 -11.89 1.24
N GLU A 170 -15.21 -12.04 0.61
CA GLU A 170 -14.47 -10.92 -0.01
C GLU A 170 -15.30 -10.20 -1.08
N ALA A 171 -15.96 -10.95 -1.96
CA ALA A 171 -16.84 -10.40 -2.98
C ALA A 171 -18.05 -9.66 -2.38
N LEU A 172 -18.65 -10.21 -1.31
CA LEU A 172 -19.77 -9.57 -0.60
C LEU A 172 -19.34 -8.27 0.08
N LEU A 173 -18.16 -8.23 0.69
CA LEU A 173 -17.61 -7.00 1.28
C LEU A 173 -17.40 -5.93 0.22
N ALA A 174 -16.80 -6.28 -0.91
CA ALA A 174 -16.57 -5.35 -2.01
C ALA A 174 -17.88 -4.85 -2.65
N LEU A 175 -18.95 -5.63 -2.59
CA LEU A 175 -20.31 -5.23 -2.97
C LEU A 175 -21.05 -4.38 -1.92
N GLY A 176 -20.40 -4.03 -0.80
CA GLY A 176 -21.03 -3.27 0.29
C GLY A 176 -22.07 -4.08 1.07
N LYS A 177 -21.94 -5.41 1.13
CA LYS A 177 -22.85 -6.34 1.83
C LYS A 177 -22.18 -7.04 3.03
N PRO A 178 -21.67 -6.29 4.02
CA PRO A 178 -20.90 -6.87 5.12
C PRO A 178 -21.73 -7.79 6.04
N GLY A 179 -23.05 -7.58 6.14
CA GLY A 179 -23.94 -8.48 6.88
C GLY A 179 -24.03 -9.88 6.27
N GLU A 180 -24.17 -9.97 4.93
CA GLU A 180 -24.15 -11.26 4.23
C GLU A 180 -22.75 -11.92 4.33
N ALA A 181 -21.68 -11.13 4.19
CA ALA A 181 -20.32 -11.60 4.34
C ALA A 181 -20.06 -12.20 5.74
N LEU A 182 -20.63 -11.59 6.79
CA LEU A 182 -20.45 -12.03 8.16
C LEU A 182 -21.07 -13.41 8.40
N VAL A 183 -22.27 -13.63 7.86
CA VAL A 183 -22.95 -14.93 7.94
C VAL A 183 -22.12 -16.01 7.27
N GLU A 184 -21.58 -15.72 6.08
CA GLU A 184 -20.79 -16.69 5.32
C GLU A 184 -19.45 -16.98 6.01
N ALA A 185 -18.67 -15.94 6.34
CA ALA A 185 -17.39 -16.09 7.02
C ALA A 185 -17.55 -16.77 8.40
N GLY A 186 -18.63 -16.45 9.12
CA GLY A 186 -18.98 -17.07 10.40
C GLY A 186 -19.30 -18.57 10.30
N LYS A 187 -19.84 -19.05 9.18
CA LYS A 187 -19.98 -20.50 8.93
C LYS A 187 -18.62 -21.13 8.67
N THR A 188 -17.78 -20.48 7.88
CA THR A 188 -16.47 -21.02 7.48
C THR A 188 -15.55 -21.23 8.68
N VAL A 189 -15.45 -20.25 9.58
CA VAL A 189 -14.61 -20.38 10.79
C VAL A 189 -15.14 -21.45 11.76
N LYS A 190 -16.43 -21.81 11.70
CA LYS A 190 -17.01 -22.92 12.47
C LYS A 190 -16.74 -24.28 11.83
N GLN A 191 -16.75 -24.35 10.50
CA GLN A 191 -16.50 -25.58 9.75
C GLN A 191 -15.03 -25.97 9.75
N ASP A 192 -14.13 -24.98 9.57
CA ASP A 192 -12.69 -25.18 9.55
C ASP A 192 -12.00 -24.13 10.45
N PRO A 193 -11.93 -24.39 11.77
CA PRO A 193 -11.36 -23.44 12.73
C PRO A 193 -9.85 -23.22 12.59
N GLU A 194 -9.14 -24.06 11.83
CA GLU A 194 -7.69 -23.97 11.58
C GLU A 194 -7.38 -23.25 10.26
N ASN A 195 -8.41 -22.70 9.59
CA ASN A 195 -8.26 -22.00 8.32
C ASN A 195 -7.93 -20.52 8.50
N ALA A 196 -6.68 -20.13 8.24
CA ALA A 196 -6.26 -18.73 8.31
C ALA A 196 -7.08 -17.82 7.38
N ASP A 197 -7.37 -18.24 6.14
CA ASP A 197 -8.14 -17.43 5.18
C ASP A 197 -9.57 -17.14 5.67
N ALA A 198 -10.20 -18.11 6.32
CA ALA A 198 -11.53 -17.95 6.91
C ALA A 198 -11.51 -16.90 8.03
N TRP A 199 -10.53 -16.99 8.95
CA TRP A 199 -10.36 -16.02 10.03
C TRP A 199 -10.02 -14.63 9.52
N TYR A 200 -9.21 -14.51 8.47
CA TYR A 200 -8.93 -13.23 7.81
C TYR A 200 -10.21 -12.58 7.27
N CYS A 201 -11.03 -13.34 6.54
CA CYS A 201 -12.29 -12.83 5.99
C CYS A 201 -13.27 -12.43 7.09
N TYR A 202 -13.35 -13.24 8.16
CA TYR A 202 -14.20 -12.97 9.31
C TYR A 202 -13.76 -11.68 10.03
N ALA A 203 -12.47 -11.54 10.31
CA ALA A 203 -11.90 -10.37 10.96
C ALA A 203 -12.09 -9.08 10.13
N LYS A 204 -11.79 -9.13 8.83
CA LYS A 204 -12.04 -8.02 7.89
C LYS A 204 -13.52 -7.62 7.84
N THR A 205 -14.42 -8.60 7.92
CA THR A 205 -15.86 -8.34 7.92
C THR A 205 -16.30 -7.65 9.20
N LEU A 206 -15.81 -8.12 10.36
CA LEU A 206 -16.10 -7.52 11.65
C LEU A 206 -15.57 -6.08 11.74
N ASP A 207 -14.36 -5.82 11.24
CA ASP A 207 -13.80 -4.46 11.13
C ASP A 207 -14.66 -3.56 10.25
N THR A 208 -15.09 -4.05 9.08
CA THR A 208 -15.99 -3.30 8.18
C THR A 208 -17.32 -2.95 8.85
N LEU A 209 -17.78 -3.78 9.78
CA LEU A 209 -19.00 -3.58 10.58
C LEU A 209 -18.77 -2.73 11.84
N GLY A 210 -17.55 -2.31 12.14
CA GLY A 210 -17.22 -1.59 13.38
C GLY A 210 -17.28 -2.45 14.65
N ARG A 211 -17.30 -3.78 14.52
CA ARG A 211 -17.33 -4.73 15.65
C ARG A 211 -15.92 -4.97 16.17
N THR A 212 -15.34 -3.91 16.73
CA THR A 212 -13.90 -3.79 17.03
C THR A 212 -13.36 -4.91 17.93
N GLU A 213 -14.04 -5.25 19.03
CA GLU A 213 -13.56 -6.27 19.97
C GLU A 213 -13.51 -7.67 19.33
N GLU A 214 -14.57 -8.04 18.62
CA GLU A 214 -14.64 -9.31 17.91
C GLU A 214 -13.64 -9.36 16.75
N ALA A 215 -13.47 -8.24 16.04
CA ALA A 215 -12.48 -8.14 14.96
C ALA A 215 -11.06 -8.35 15.49
N GLN A 216 -10.71 -7.75 16.64
CA GLN A 216 -9.42 -7.97 17.28
C GLN A 216 -9.18 -9.45 17.60
N GLU A 217 -10.18 -10.14 18.14
CA GLU A 217 -10.04 -11.56 18.44
C GLU A 217 -9.88 -12.41 17.17
N ALA A 218 -10.69 -12.14 16.15
CA ALA A 218 -10.58 -12.81 14.87
C ALA A 218 -9.22 -12.56 14.21
N TRP A 219 -8.66 -11.34 14.32
CA TRP A 219 -7.31 -11.04 13.84
C TRP A 219 -6.22 -11.77 14.61
N ARG A 220 -6.33 -11.89 15.94
CA ARG A 220 -5.39 -12.69 16.74
C ARG A 220 -5.42 -14.15 16.32
N ARG A 221 -6.62 -14.68 16.09
CA ARG A 221 -6.80 -16.06 15.63
C ARG A 221 -6.20 -16.28 14.24
N PHE A 222 -6.46 -15.36 13.31
CA PHE A 222 -5.80 -15.33 12.00
C PHE A 222 -4.27 -15.38 12.12
N LEU A 223 -3.68 -14.50 12.94
CA LEU A 223 -2.23 -14.41 13.11
C LEU A 223 -1.60 -15.65 13.77
N GLY A 224 -2.38 -16.42 14.54
CA GLY A 224 -1.93 -17.69 15.12
C GLY A 224 -1.89 -18.85 14.13
N LEU A 225 -2.58 -18.72 12.98
CA LEU A 225 -2.69 -19.74 11.95
C LEU A 225 -1.94 -19.39 10.67
N GLU A 226 -1.75 -18.10 10.39
CA GLU A 226 -1.12 -17.61 9.17
C GLU A 226 0.38 -17.95 9.13
N GLN A 227 0.80 -18.57 8.04
CA GLN A 227 2.19 -18.94 7.78
C GLN A 227 2.90 -17.91 6.88
N ASP A 228 2.13 -17.09 6.15
CA ASP A 228 2.65 -15.98 5.36
C ASP A 228 3.02 -14.80 6.28
N GLU A 229 4.33 -14.62 6.50
CA GLU A 229 4.86 -13.53 7.33
C GLU A 229 4.50 -12.14 6.80
N GLU A 230 4.31 -11.97 5.49
CA GLU A 230 3.98 -10.68 4.89
C GLU A 230 2.53 -10.30 5.20
N ARG A 231 1.57 -11.21 4.96
CA ARG A 231 0.15 -10.95 5.28
C ARG A 231 -0.07 -10.78 6.78
N ALA A 232 0.60 -11.60 7.59
CA ALA A 232 0.59 -11.46 9.04
C ALA A 232 1.15 -10.09 9.47
N THR A 233 2.25 -9.63 8.87
CA THR A 233 2.83 -8.32 9.18
C THR A 233 1.90 -7.17 8.77
N ARG A 234 1.26 -7.24 7.59
CA ARG A 234 0.27 -6.24 7.16
C ARG A 234 -0.91 -6.15 8.11
N ALA A 235 -1.43 -7.29 8.58
CA ALA A 235 -2.52 -7.32 9.56
C ALA A 235 -2.11 -6.76 10.92
N ARG A 236 -0.87 -7.02 11.36
CA ARG A 236 -0.33 -6.42 12.60
C ARG A 236 -0.16 -4.91 12.49
N ASN A 237 0.25 -4.40 11.33
CA ASN A 237 0.43 -2.96 11.10
C ASN A 237 -0.89 -2.22 10.81
N GLY A 238 -2.02 -2.92 10.79
CA GLY A 238 -3.32 -2.31 10.54
C GLY A 238 -3.52 -1.90 9.09
N TRP A 239 -2.90 -2.58 8.12
CA TRP A 239 -3.02 -2.27 6.67
C TRP A 239 -3.83 -3.31 5.91
N VAL A 240 -4.77 -3.97 6.58
CA VAL A 240 -5.78 -4.76 5.88
C VAL A 240 -6.72 -3.77 5.19
N VAL A 241 -6.77 -3.81 3.86
CA VAL A 241 -7.69 -2.96 3.10
C VAL A 241 -9.11 -3.47 3.30
N LEU A 242 -9.93 -2.71 4.02
CA LEU A 242 -11.33 -3.01 4.28
C LEU A 242 -12.19 -2.71 3.04
N GLY A 243 -11.92 -1.58 2.39
CA GLY A 243 -12.62 -1.15 1.19
C GLY A 243 -12.00 0.11 0.56
N ILE A 244 -12.41 0.38 -0.67
CA ILE A 244 -12.09 1.60 -1.41
C ILE A 244 -13.42 2.19 -1.86
N ASP A 245 -13.82 3.29 -1.24
CA ASP A 245 -15.09 3.94 -1.52
C ASP A 245 -14.84 5.20 -2.33
N ALA A 246 -15.63 5.41 -3.38
CA ALA A 246 -15.58 6.65 -4.15
C ALA A 246 -16.24 7.76 -3.32
N LEU A 247 -15.43 8.71 -2.84
CA LEU A 247 -15.91 9.89 -2.11
C LEU A 247 -16.62 10.85 -3.08
N PHE A 248 -15.97 11.14 -4.21
CA PHE A 248 -16.54 11.95 -5.28
C PHE A 248 -16.43 11.19 -6.62
N PRO A 249 -17.46 10.41 -6.97
CA PRO A 249 -17.43 9.57 -8.17
C PRO A 249 -17.65 10.34 -9.48
N LYS A 250 -18.18 11.57 -9.41
CA LYS A 250 -18.44 12.48 -10.53
C LYS A 250 -17.81 13.84 -10.20
N LEU A 251 -16.63 14.08 -10.75
CA LEU A 251 -16.02 15.41 -10.77
C LEU A 251 -15.87 15.80 -12.24
N GLU A 252 -16.26 17.04 -12.57
CA GLU A 252 -15.98 17.60 -13.89
C GLU A 252 -14.47 17.81 -14.00
N GLY A 253 -13.89 17.44 -15.14
CA GLY A 253 -12.44 17.54 -15.33
C GLY A 253 -11.61 16.42 -14.67
N ARG A 254 -10.28 16.51 -14.85
CA ARG A 254 -9.32 15.52 -14.33
C ARG A 254 -8.85 15.96 -12.95
N THR A 255 -9.19 15.22 -11.90
CA THR A 255 -8.78 15.57 -10.54
C THR A 255 -7.31 15.22 -10.30
N THR A 256 -6.58 16.06 -9.56
CA THR A 256 -5.18 15.81 -9.21
C THR A 256 -4.98 15.71 -7.70
N SER A 257 -4.00 16.38 -7.10
CA SER A 257 -3.64 16.23 -5.69
C SER A 257 -4.80 16.60 -4.76
N CYS A 258 -4.91 15.90 -3.63
CA CYS A 258 -5.80 16.25 -2.53
C CYS A 258 -4.99 16.61 -1.26
N ALA A 259 -5.61 17.35 -0.35
CA ALA A 259 -5.14 17.59 1.00
C ALA A 259 -6.32 17.60 1.97
N LEU A 260 -6.16 17.00 3.15
CA LEU A 260 -7.17 16.96 4.19
C LEU A 260 -6.94 18.09 5.20
N SER A 261 -8.02 18.62 5.75
CA SER A 261 -7.94 19.56 6.86
C SER A 261 -7.34 18.87 8.11
N PRO A 262 -6.72 19.61 9.04
CA PRO A 262 -6.03 19.02 10.19
C PRO A 262 -6.91 18.19 11.13
N ASP A 263 -8.22 18.38 11.10
CA ASP A 263 -9.25 17.64 11.85
C ASP A 263 -9.89 16.50 11.04
N GLY A 264 -9.52 16.33 9.77
CA GLY A 264 -10.05 15.29 8.88
C GLY A 264 -11.52 15.46 8.49
N LYS A 265 -12.10 16.67 8.61
CA LYS A 265 -13.51 16.94 8.24
C LYS A 265 -13.69 17.54 6.86
N GLN A 266 -12.64 18.12 6.26
CA GLN A 266 -12.68 18.71 4.93
C GLN A 266 -11.54 18.24 4.04
N VAL A 267 -11.79 18.30 2.74
CA VAL A 267 -10.82 17.96 1.71
C VAL A 267 -10.74 19.06 0.67
N ALA A 268 -9.51 19.43 0.32
CA ALA A 268 -9.20 20.28 -0.81
C ALA A 268 -8.63 19.40 -1.91
N PHE A 269 -9.02 19.64 -3.16
CA PHE A 269 -8.50 18.92 -4.31
C PHE A 269 -8.48 19.79 -5.54
N VAL A 270 -7.57 19.48 -6.46
CA VAL A 270 -7.48 20.20 -7.74
C VAL A 270 -8.34 19.50 -8.79
N SER A 271 -9.13 20.26 -9.55
CA SER A 271 -9.60 19.87 -10.87
C SER A 271 -8.73 20.54 -11.95
N TYR A 272 -8.24 19.75 -12.90
CA TYR A 272 -7.43 20.22 -14.02
C TYR A 272 -8.21 21.25 -14.85
N GLN A 273 -7.59 22.40 -15.11
CA GLN A 273 -8.13 23.58 -15.82
C GLN A 273 -9.20 24.40 -15.07
N ASP A 274 -9.90 23.83 -14.08
CA ASP A 274 -10.90 24.60 -13.33
C ASP A 274 -10.28 25.32 -12.13
N GLY A 275 -9.54 24.58 -11.29
CA GLY A 275 -8.91 25.14 -10.09
C GLY A 275 -8.91 24.23 -8.87
N ILE A 276 -8.71 24.84 -7.70
CA ILE A 276 -8.73 24.19 -6.39
C ILE A 276 -10.14 24.29 -5.80
N TYR A 277 -10.68 23.14 -5.42
CA TYR A 277 -11.96 23.01 -4.75
C TYR A 277 -11.76 22.61 -3.29
N ARG A 278 -12.76 22.93 -2.47
CA ARG A 278 -12.89 22.52 -1.08
C ARG A 278 -14.28 21.90 -0.87
N ALA A 279 -14.34 20.79 -0.14
CA ALA A 279 -15.59 20.11 0.18
C ALA A 279 -15.53 19.46 1.58
N PRO A 280 -16.67 19.34 2.28
CA PRO A 280 -16.80 18.40 3.40
C PRO A 280 -16.50 16.96 2.98
N LEU A 281 -15.95 16.16 3.90
CA LEU A 281 -15.61 14.74 3.67
C LEU A 281 -16.82 13.79 3.75
N ASP A 282 -18.02 14.30 4.03
CA ASP A 282 -19.24 13.50 4.00
C ASP A 282 -19.63 13.02 2.59
N GLY A 283 -19.07 13.63 1.54
CA GLY A 283 -19.36 13.30 0.15
C GLY A 283 -20.78 13.70 -0.32
N GLN A 284 -21.57 14.35 0.54
CA GLN A 284 -22.95 14.77 0.26
C GLN A 284 -23.01 16.20 -0.25
N HIS A 285 -22.11 17.06 0.24
CA HIS A 285 -22.07 18.46 -0.14
C HIS A 285 -21.26 18.68 -1.42
N ALA A 286 -21.74 19.60 -2.25
CA ALA A 286 -21.06 19.95 -3.50
C ALA A 286 -19.72 20.64 -3.21
N PRO A 287 -18.64 20.30 -3.95
CA PRO A 287 -17.38 21.01 -3.84
C PRO A 287 -17.51 22.49 -4.25
N VAL A 288 -16.86 23.37 -3.50
CA VAL A 288 -16.82 24.81 -3.74
C VAL A 288 -15.46 25.20 -4.29
N LEU A 289 -15.43 25.95 -5.39
CA LEU A 289 -14.19 26.49 -5.96
C LEU A 289 -13.62 27.57 -5.02
N ILE A 290 -12.38 27.38 -4.58
CA ILE A 290 -11.68 28.34 -3.70
C ILE A 290 -10.56 29.09 -4.44
N ALA A 291 -10.00 28.53 -5.51
CA ALA A 291 -9.00 29.19 -6.34
C ALA A 291 -9.14 28.75 -7.80
N SER A 292 -9.33 29.69 -8.73
CA SER A 292 -9.37 29.36 -10.16
C SER A 292 -7.99 28.96 -10.69
N CYS A 293 -7.95 28.08 -11.69
CA CYS A 293 -6.70 27.75 -12.39
C CYS A 293 -6.38 28.80 -13.45
N PRO A 294 -5.23 29.49 -13.39
CA PRO A 294 -4.85 30.43 -14.46
C PRO A 294 -4.61 29.73 -15.80
N GLU A 295 -4.90 30.41 -16.90
CA GLU A 295 -4.69 29.86 -18.24
C GLU A 295 -3.22 29.47 -18.48
N GLY A 296 -3.00 28.23 -18.95
CA GLY A 296 -1.65 27.71 -19.22
C GLY A 296 -0.86 27.31 -17.98
N CYS A 297 -1.50 27.29 -16.82
CA CYS A 297 -0.97 26.76 -15.57
C CYS A 297 -1.62 25.40 -15.23
N ASP A 298 -0.97 24.67 -14.33
CA ASP A 298 -1.53 23.49 -13.66
C ASP A 298 -1.22 23.58 -12.17
N GLN A 299 -2.26 23.54 -11.34
CA GLN A 299 -2.15 23.64 -9.88
C GLN A 299 -1.98 22.24 -9.29
N ARG A 300 -1.01 22.06 -8.38
CA ARG A 300 -0.68 20.71 -7.88
C ARG A 300 -0.06 20.75 -6.48
N HIS A 301 0.02 19.57 -5.86
CA HIS A 301 0.59 19.33 -4.51
C HIS A 301 0.04 20.28 -3.44
N LEU A 302 -1.26 20.10 -3.16
CA LEU A 302 -1.87 20.78 -2.02
C LEU A 302 -1.20 20.32 -0.72
N SER A 303 -1.04 21.26 0.21
CA SER A 303 -0.68 20.98 1.60
C SER A 303 -1.44 21.94 2.49
N TRP A 304 -2.25 21.40 3.39
CA TRP A 304 -2.97 22.20 4.38
C TRP A 304 -2.02 22.63 5.50
N SER A 305 -2.15 23.87 5.98
CA SER A 305 -1.45 24.33 7.17
C SER A 305 -2.00 23.61 8.42
N PRO A 306 -1.17 23.35 9.45
CA PRO A 306 -1.61 22.63 10.65
C PRO A 306 -2.73 23.31 11.45
N ASP A 307 -2.92 24.62 11.27
CA ASP A 307 -3.98 25.41 11.89
C ASP A 307 -5.26 25.49 11.04
N GLY A 308 -5.26 24.90 9.84
CA GLY A 308 -6.40 24.90 8.95
C GLY A 308 -6.56 26.17 8.10
N THR A 309 -5.78 27.23 8.32
CA THR A 309 -6.06 28.55 7.75
C THR A 309 -5.59 28.73 6.31
N GLU A 310 -4.57 27.99 5.86
CA GLU A 310 -3.93 28.17 4.56
C GLU A 310 -3.74 26.85 3.81
N LEU A 311 -3.75 26.96 2.47
CA LEU A 311 -3.35 25.91 1.55
C LEU A 311 -2.15 26.38 0.74
N LEU A 312 -1.06 25.63 0.83
CA LEU A 312 0.10 25.75 -0.06
C LEU A 312 -0.11 24.89 -1.29
N TYR A 313 0.30 25.41 -2.45
CA TYR A 313 0.31 24.65 -3.71
C TYR A 313 1.36 25.22 -4.65
N TYR A 314 1.65 24.50 -5.74
CA TYR A 314 2.48 25.04 -6.81
C TYR A 314 1.71 25.13 -8.13
N GLU A 315 2.06 26.15 -8.91
CA GLU A 315 1.58 26.35 -10.28
C GLU A 315 2.68 25.97 -11.26
N ALA A 316 2.48 24.92 -12.05
CA ALA A 316 3.34 24.54 -13.16
C ALA A 316 2.96 25.36 -14.40
N ILE A 317 3.92 26.10 -14.98
CA ILE A 317 3.66 26.98 -16.14
C ILE A 317 4.22 26.33 -17.40
N TYR A 318 3.36 25.83 -18.28
CA TYR A 318 3.76 25.04 -19.45
C TYR A 318 4.63 25.82 -20.44
N LYS A 319 4.26 27.08 -20.75
CA LYS A 319 4.90 27.89 -21.80
C LYS A 319 6.34 28.30 -21.46
N THR A 320 6.61 28.58 -20.19
CA THR A 320 7.93 29.06 -19.73
C THR A 320 8.76 27.98 -19.04
N ARG A 321 8.19 26.78 -18.83
CA ARG A 321 8.74 25.72 -17.96
C ARG A 321 9.11 26.25 -16.57
N GLY A 322 8.38 27.27 -16.12
CA GLY A 322 8.49 27.87 -14.80
C GLY A 322 7.57 27.16 -13.81
N ALA A 323 7.84 27.36 -12.53
CA ALA A 323 6.92 26.98 -11.47
C ALA A 323 6.92 28.06 -10.38
N ARG A 324 5.76 28.28 -9.75
CA ARG A 324 5.61 29.24 -8.66
C ARG A 324 4.94 28.56 -7.48
N VAL A 325 5.43 28.83 -6.28
CA VAL A 325 4.72 28.44 -5.05
C VAL A 325 3.70 29.53 -4.74
N LYS A 326 2.48 29.11 -4.45
CA LYS A 326 1.36 29.96 -4.08
C LYS A 326 0.81 29.48 -2.74
N ARG A 327 0.27 30.41 -1.96
CA ARG A 327 -0.58 30.11 -0.83
C ARG A 327 -1.92 30.81 -1.00
N ILE A 328 -2.98 30.17 -0.54
CA ILE A 328 -4.32 30.75 -0.48
C ILE A 328 -4.91 30.49 0.89
N GLN A 329 -5.78 31.39 1.35
CA GLN A 329 -6.61 31.12 2.52
C GLN A 329 -7.53 29.92 2.25
N ALA A 330 -7.70 29.08 3.25
CA ALA A 330 -8.64 27.97 3.19
C ALA A 330 -10.10 28.48 3.18
N ARG A 331 -10.36 29.66 3.78
CA ARG A 331 -11.65 30.37 3.68
C ARG A 331 -11.80 31.05 2.31
N LEU A 332 -13.05 31.10 1.83
CA LEU A 332 -13.40 31.67 0.53
C LEU A 332 -13.06 33.17 0.42
N GLY A 333 -12.69 33.60 -0.79
CA GLY A 333 -12.73 35.01 -1.18
C GLY A 333 -11.41 35.79 -1.10
N GLN A 334 -10.26 35.12 -0.98
CA GLN A 334 -8.95 35.78 -1.08
C GLN A 334 -8.15 35.27 -2.27
N GLU A 335 -7.46 36.18 -2.93
CA GLU A 335 -6.57 35.86 -4.05
C GLU A 335 -5.31 35.13 -3.57
N PRO A 336 -4.80 34.14 -4.34
CA PRO A 336 -3.56 33.47 -4.00
C PRO A 336 -2.36 34.43 -3.94
N THR A 337 -1.62 34.39 -2.84
CA THR A 337 -0.39 35.15 -2.69
C THR A 337 0.81 34.33 -3.15
N GLN A 338 1.74 34.98 -3.86
CA GLN A 338 2.95 34.32 -4.33
C GLN A 338 3.99 34.24 -3.21
N VAL A 339 4.56 33.06 -3.04
CA VAL A 339 5.72 32.84 -2.17
C VAL A 339 6.99 32.97 -3.00
N ASN A 340 7.93 33.79 -2.54
CA ASN A 340 9.23 33.93 -3.17
C ASN A 340 10.15 32.78 -2.75
N VAL A 341 10.53 31.93 -3.71
CA VAL A 341 11.51 30.85 -3.50
C VAL A 341 12.81 31.21 -4.22
N PRO A 342 13.95 31.34 -3.52
CA PRO A 342 15.20 31.75 -4.16
C PRO A 342 15.73 30.75 -5.19
N ASP A 343 16.33 31.26 -6.27
CA ASP A 343 17.08 30.49 -7.27
C ASP A 343 16.34 29.37 -8.02
N VAL A 344 15.01 29.28 -7.93
CA VAL A 344 14.27 28.25 -8.66
C VAL A 344 13.82 28.75 -10.03
N ARG A 345 14.75 28.69 -11.00
CA ARG A 345 14.46 29.00 -12.42
C ARG A 345 13.90 27.82 -13.21
N ARG A 346 13.95 26.59 -12.67
CA ARG A 346 13.46 25.35 -13.32
C ARG A 346 13.02 24.33 -12.28
N GLY A 347 11.84 23.73 -12.49
CA GLY A 347 11.35 22.52 -11.82
C GLY A 347 11.33 22.59 -10.29
N LEU A 348 10.25 23.10 -9.70
CA LEU A 348 9.98 22.89 -8.28
C LEU A 348 9.56 21.43 -8.06
N CYS A 349 10.05 20.82 -6.99
CA CYS A 349 9.40 19.67 -6.39
C CYS A 349 8.69 20.07 -5.09
N ARG A 350 7.85 19.15 -4.58
CA ARG A 350 6.64 19.40 -3.80
C ARG A 350 6.79 20.36 -2.61
N VAL A 351 5.67 21.01 -2.25
CA VAL A 351 5.54 21.88 -1.07
C VAL A 351 4.87 21.14 0.08
N VAL A 352 5.39 21.33 1.29
CA VAL A 352 4.81 20.70 2.48
C VAL A 352 5.02 21.53 3.73
N TRP A 353 3.97 21.68 4.52
CA TRP A 353 4.02 22.35 5.82
C TRP A 353 4.75 21.51 6.86
N SER A 354 5.52 22.17 7.72
CA SER A 354 6.00 21.55 8.95
C SER A 354 4.84 21.33 9.94
N PRO A 355 4.92 20.32 10.82
CA PRO A 355 3.89 20.07 11.84
C PRO A 355 3.65 21.24 12.83
N SER A 356 4.61 22.16 12.94
CA SER A 356 4.48 23.37 13.77
C SER A 356 3.71 24.49 13.05
N GLY A 357 3.69 24.48 11.72
CA GLY A 357 3.13 25.55 10.89
C GLY A 357 4.03 26.79 10.80
N GLN A 358 5.21 26.77 11.42
CA GLN A 358 6.14 27.92 11.40
C GLN A 358 6.93 28.01 10.09
N GLU A 359 7.12 26.87 9.42
CA GLU A 359 7.85 26.79 8.15
C GLU A 359 7.22 25.78 7.20
N PHE A 360 7.60 25.87 5.93
CA PHE A 360 7.28 24.87 4.91
C PHE A 360 8.49 24.57 4.03
N GLN A 361 8.54 23.36 3.51
CA GLN A 361 9.60 22.89 2.63
C GLN A 361 9.23 23.07 1.18
N VAL A 362 10.24 23.41 0.39
CA VAL A 362 10.17 23.43 -1.07
C VAL A 362 11.41 22.74 -1.63
N GLY A 363 11.22 21.74 -2.47
CA GLY A 363 12.33 21.05 -3.12
C GLY A 363 12.59 21.57 -4.55
N VAL A 364 13.78 21.26 -5.08
CA VAL A 364 14.11 21.50 -6.49
C VAL A 364 14.26 20.18 -7.22
N GLN A 365 13.44 19.99 -8.27
CA GLN A 365 13.35 18.77 -9.04
C GLN A 365 14.72 18.35 -9.62
N ASN A 366 15.00 17.04 -9.59
CA ASN A 366 16.26 16.44 -10.07
C ASN A 366 17.52 17.05 -9.41
N SER A 367 17.40 17.54 -8.18
CA SER A 367 18.53 18.04 -7.41
C SER A 367 18.47 17.54 -5.97
N GLY A 368 19.59 17.62 -5.26
CA GLY A 368 19.62 17.41 -3.81
C GLY A 368 19.24 18.65 -2.99
N ARG A 369 18.86 19.76 -3.63
CA ARG A 369 18.63 21.05 -2.95
C ARG A 369 17.21 21.14 -2.41
N ARG A 370 17.08 21.57 -1.15
CA ARG A 370 15.80 21.95 -0.55
C ARG A 370 15.90 23.29 0.17
N TYR A 371 14.75 23.92 0.32
CA TYR A 371 14.55 25.19 1.01
C TYR A 371 13.54 24.99 2.13
N SER A 372 13.92 25.32 3.35
CA SER A 372 12.96 25.61 4.42
C SER A 372 12.62 27.08 4.35
N ILE A 373 11.34 27.43 4.33
CA ILE A 373 10.87 28.80 4.23
C ILE A 373 10.02 29.10 5.47
N ASP A 374 10.38 30.13 6.20
CA ASP A 374 9.59 30.64 7.32
C ASP A 374 8.26 31.21 6.81
N ALA A 375 7.16 30.80 7.43
CA ALA A 375 5.81 31.06 6.95
C ALA A 375 5.39 32.54 7.07
N VAL A 376 5.99 33.26 8.01
CA VAL A 376 5.64 34.64 8.35
C VAL A 376 6.55 35.61 7.61
N THR A 377 7.85 35.43 7.75
CA THR A 377 8.89 36.33 7.22
C THR A 377 9.22 36.05 5.76
N GLY A 378 9.02 34.82 5.29
CA GLY A 378 9.47 34.36 3.98
C GLY A 378 10.99 34.17 3.88
N GLU A 379 11.73 34.31 4.98
CA GLU A 379 13.15 33.97 5.02
C GLU A 379 13.34 32.49 4.71
N SER A 380 14.43 32.15 4.02
CA SER A 380 14.67 30.77 3.61
C SER A 380 16.07 30.30 3.95
N ARG A 381 16.16 29.05 4.40
CA ARG A 381 17.43 28.33 4.60
C ARG A 381 17.52 27.18 3.62
N LYS A 382 18.73 26.93 3.13
CA LYS A 382 19.02 25.90 2.13
C LYS A 382 19.77 24.74 2.76
N PHE A 383 19.38 23.52 2.42
CA PHE A 383 20.07 22.31 2.86
C PHE A 383 20.04 21.22 1.79
N TRP A 384 20.77 20.13 2.05
CA TRP A 384 20.92 18.99 1.15
C TRP A 384 20.90 17.70 1.94
N PHE A 385 20.37 16.65 1.32
CA PHE A 385 20.52 15.31 1.87
C PHE A 385 21.87 14.73 1.53
N LYS A 386 22.45 13.98 2.48
CA LYS A 386 23.71 13.28 2.33
C LYS A 386 23.55 11.83 2.78
N ASP A 387 24.23 10.91 2.12
CA ASP A 387 24.32 9.53 2.59
C ASP A 387 25.27 9.40 3.80
N GLU A 388 25.41 8.18 4.34
CA GLU A 388 26.30 7.85 5.46
C GLU A 388 27.77 8.19 5.18
N ALA A 389 28.17 8.28 3.91
CA ALA A 389 29.52 8.69 3.49
C ALA A 389 29.65 10.21 3.25
N GLY A 390 28.62 10.98 3.60
CA GLY A 390 28.57 12.44 3.41
C GLY A 390 28.34 12.88 1.97
N LYS A 391 28.04 11.96 1.05
CA LYS A 391 27.83 12.26 -0.37
C LYS A 391 26.40 12.75 -0.60
N GLY A 392 26.27 13.84 -1.36
CA GLY A 392 24.97 14.43 -1.69
C GLY A 392 24.03 13.46 -2.41
N LEU A 393 22.80 13.37 -1.90
CA LEU A 393 21.70 12.59 -2.45
C LEU A 393 20.79 13.48 -3.28
N ILE A 394 20.28 12.96 -4.40
CA ILE A 394 19.16 13.56 -5.12
C ILE A 394 17.90 13.14 -4.39
N CYS A 395 17.02 14.09 -4.07
CA CYS A 395 15.73 13.77 -3.48
C CYS A 395 14.62 14.26 -4.40
N GLY A 396 13.73 13.35 -4.75
CA GLY A 396 12.56 13.68 -5.56
C GLY A 396 11.51 14.38 -4.70
N ASP A 397 11.06 13.67 -3.67
CA ASP A 397 10.01 14.13 -2.76
C ASP A 397 10.30 13.77 -1.32
N ALA A 398 9.74 14.55 -0.39
CA ALA A 398 9.76 14.19 1.02
C ALA A 398 8.60 14.83 1.77
N ASP A 399 8.25 14.21 2.89
CA ASP A 399 7.29 14.72 3.86
C ASP A 399 7.92 14.72 5.27
N TYR A 400 7.35 15.47 6.19
CA TYR A 400 7.77 15.52 7.58
C TYR A 400 7.36 14.27 8.34
N MET A 401 8.29 13.77 9.18
CA MET A 401 7.87 12.98 10.34
C MET A 401 7.06 13.88 11.29
N PRO A 402 6.08 13.33 12.02
CA PRO A 402 5.23 14.11 12.93
C PRO A 402 6.00 14.89 14.01
N ASN A 403 7.19 14.43 14.39
CA ASN A 403 8.08 15.14 15.33
C ASN A 403 8.66 16.46 14.78
N GLY A 404 8.52 16.73 13.48
CA GLY A 404 9.04 17.94 12.81
C GLY A 404 10.56 18.00 12.65
N ARG A 405 11.31 16.98 13.10
CA ARG A 405 12.78 16.97 13.12
C ARG A 405 13.39 16.22 11.94
N GLU A 406 12.62 15.34 11.32
CA GLU A 406 13.07 14.49 10.22
C GLU A 406 12.14 14.60 9.02
N LEU A 407 12.71 14.33 7.85
CA LEU A 407 11.99 14.17 6.60
C LEU A 407 12.09 12.71 6.15
N VAL A 408 10.99 12.14 5.69
CA VAL A 408 10.99 10.88 4.95
C VAL A 408 10.98 11.19 3.47
N GLY A 409 12.05 10.81 2.78
CA GLY A 409 12.26 11.19 1.39
C GLY A 409 12.59 10.02 0.47
N ALA A 410 12.11 10.13 -0.75
CA ALA A 410 12.56 9.33 -1.88
C ALA A 410 13.91 9.87 -2.37
N MET A 411 14.98 9.16 -2.05
CA MET A 411 16.36 9.57 -2.30
C MET A 411 17.05 8.64 -3.30
N ALA A 412 17.98 9.18 -4.07
CA ALA A 412 18.76 8.42 -5.04
C ALA A 412 20.18 8.94 -5.09
N LEU A 413 21.13 8.01 -5.16
CA LEU A 413 22.45 8.31 -5.70
C LEU A 413 22.33 8.38 -7.23
N PRO A 414 23.03 9.30 -7.91
CA PRO A 414 23.06 9.32 -9.37
C PRO A 414 23.38 7.92 -9.92
N TYR A 415 22.46 7.38 -10.73
CA TYR A 415 22.58 6.09 -11.43
C TYR A 415 22.60 4.81 -10.54
N LYS A 416 22.27 4.88 -9.24
CA LYS A 416 22.31 3.73 -8.31
C LYS A 416 20.96 3.40 -7.64
N GLY A 417 19.87 3.46 -8.41
CA GLY A 417 18.52 3.15 -7.91
C GLY A 417 17.97 4.22 -6.95
N SER A 418 16.72 4.03 -6.53
CA SER A 418 16.04 4.93 -5.59
C SER A 418 15.74 4.17 -4.30
N PHE A 419 15.71 4.89 -3.18
CA PHE A 419 15.50 4.35 -1.84
C PHE A 419 14.63 5.31 -1.02
N LEU A 420 13.89 4.77 -0.05
CA LEU A 420 13.19 5.56 0.97
C LEU A 420 14.08 5.67 2.20
N HIS A 421 14.34 6.89 2.66
CA HIS A 421 15.17 7.18 3.83
C HIS A 421 14.48 8.18 4.74
N ARG A 422 14.74 8.05 6.05
CA ARG A 422 14.62 9.18 6.98
C ARG A 422 15.86 10.05 6.83
N ALA A 423 15.72 11.35 6.96
CA ALA A 423 16.85 12.26 7.07
C ALA A 423 16.60 13.32 8.12
N VAL A 424 17.61 13.62 8.92
CA VAL A 424 17.55 14.65 9.95
C VAL A 424 17.54 16.02 9.26
N LEU A 425 16.55 16.84 9.57
CA LEU A 425 16.34 18.12 8.88
C LEU A 425 17.51 19.09 9.09
N GLU A 426 18.04 19.13 10.31
CA GLU A 426 19.08 20.08 10.72
C GLU A 426 20.43 19.79 10.06
N THR A 427 20.81 18.51 9.97
CA THR A 427 22.11 18.10 9.41
C THR A 427 22.03 17.71 7.93
N GLY A 428 20.85 17.31 7.46
CA GLY A 428 20.63 16.71 6.15
C GLY A 428 21.15 15.28 6.04
N GLU A 429 21.57 14.65 7.14
CA GLU A 429 22.11 13.29 7.12
C GLU A 429 20.98 12.28 6.95
N ALA A 430 21.11 11.40 5.95
CA ALA A 430 20.20 10.28 5.75
C ALA A 430 20.46 9.22 6.83
N GLY A 431 19.42 8.94 7.60
CA GLY A 431 19.36 7.81 8.51
C GLY A 431 19.10 6.49 7.77
N PRO A 432 18.69 5.45 8.52
CA PRO A 432 18.57 4.11 7.99
C PRO A 432 17.58 4.05 6.82
N ARG A 433 17.95 3.22 5.83
CA ARG A 433 17.09 2.94 4.69
C ARG A 433 15.85 2.19 5.16
N ILE A 434 14.67 2.72 4.85
CA ILE A 434 13.38 2.08 5.14
C ILE A 434 13.03 1.07 4.05
N PHE A 435 13.19 1.45 2.78
CA PHE A 435 12.77 0.62 1.66
C PHE A 435 13.63 0.86 0.42
N SER A 436 13.83 -0.19 -0.38
CA SER A 436 14.50 -0.09 -1.69
C SER A 436 13.46 -0.26 -2.78
N TYR A 437 13.38 0.71 -3.70
CA TYR A 437 12.43 0.56 -4.80
C TYR A 437 12.95 -0.49 -5.79
N PRO A 438 12.08 -1.36 -6.32
CA PRO A 438 12.33 -2.17 -7.53
C PRO A 438 12.66 -1.24 -8.74
N PRO A 439 12.69 -1.66 -10.02
CA PRO A 439 12.98 -0.78 -11.17
C PRO A 439 11.87 0.27 -11.47
N MET A 440 11.32 0.89 -10.42
CA MET A 440 10.29 1.93 -10.41
C MET A 440 10.88 3.23 -9.85
N HIS A 441 10.29 4.34 -10.27
CA HIS A 441 10.58 5.65 -9.74
C HIS A 441 9.53 6.06 -8.71
N PRO A 442 9.97 6.62 -7.56
CA PRO A 442 9.05 7.22 -6.62
C PRO A 442 8.49 8.54 -7.15
N GLY A 443 7.19 8.70 -6.96
CA GLY A 443 6.40 9.89 -7.18
C GLY A 443 6.22 10.64 -5.86
N SER A 444 4.99 10.71 -5.36
CA SER A 444 4.56 11.40 -4.13
C SER A 444 4.92 10.57 -2.91
N VAL A 445 5.40 11.20 -1.86
CA VAL A 445 5.71 10.61 -0.56
C VAL A 445 4.94 11.39 0.49
N VAL A 446 4.10 10.70 1.28
CA VAL A 446 3.30 11.32 2.35
C VAL A 446 3.34 10.44 3.59
N VAL A 447 3.72 11.02 4.72
CA VAL A 447 3.83 10.32 6.01
C VAL A 447 2.51 10.46 6.77
N SER A 448 2.04 9.39 7.40
CA SER A 448 0.85 9.43 8.23
C SER A 448 1.08 10.30 9.48
N ALA A 449 0.05 10.97 9.97
CA ALA A 449 0.17 11.88 11.12
C ALA A 449 0.58 11.18 12.43
N ASP A 450 0.37 9.86 12.52
CA ASP A 450 0.85 9.00 13.62
C ASP A 450 2.27 8.44 13.38
N GLY A 451 2.85 8.73 12.21
CA GLY A 451 4.24 8.42 11.86
C GLY A 451 4.50 6.96 11.52
N ILE A 452 3.49 6.07 11.51
CA ILE A 452 3.68 4.62 11.32
C ILE A 452 3.77 4.18 9.85
N ALA A 453 3.25 4.98 8.94
CA ALA A 453 3.11 4.59 7.53
C ALA A 453 3.52 5.72 6.59
N VAL A 454 4.01 5.32 5.41
CA VAL A 454 4.33 6.20 4.30
C VAL A 454 3.53 5.75 3.09
N ALA A 455 2.70 6.63 2.54
CA ALA A 455 2.05 6.43 1.25
C ALA A 455 2.94 6.97 0.14
N ILE A 456 3.22 6.12 -0.85
CA ILE A 456 4.14 6.41 -1.95
C ILE A 456 3.48 6.08 -3.28
N THR A 457 3.45 7.02 -4.21
CA THR A 457 3.07 6.70 -5.58
C THR A 457 4.31 6.26 -6.35
N LEU A 458 4.20 5.21 -7.15
CA LEU A 458 5.30 4.62 -7.91
C LEU A 458 4.95 4.57 -9.39
N TYR A 459 5.94 4.73 -10.27
CA TYR A 459 5.76 4.58 -11.72
C TYR A 459 6.96 3.89 -12.36
N GLY A 460 6.71 3.05 -13.36
CA GLY A 460 7.77 2.39 -14.11
C GLY A 460 8.43 3.28 -15.17
N LYS A 461 9.62 2.88 -15.61
CA LYS A 461 10.32 3.50 -16.75
C LYS A 461 9.74 3.10 -18.10
N THR A 462 9.07 1.95 -18.16
CA THR A 462 8.54 1.35 -19.37
C THR A 462 6.99 1.29 -19.32
N PRO A 463 6.28 1.30 -20.46
CA PRO A 463 4.82 1.38 -20.50
C PRO A 463 4.08 0.19 -19.87
N ASP A 464 4.73 -0.95 -19.75
CA ASP A 464 4.23 -2.21 -19.20
C ASP A 464 4.16 -2.22 -17.66
N ILE A 465 5.02 -1.43 -16.99
CA ILE A 465 5.00 -1.31 -15.53
C ILE A 465 3.95 -0.27 -15.15
N ARG A 466 2.83 -0.75 -14.63
CA ARG A 466 1.72 0.09 -14.17
C ARG A 466 2.15 0.96 -12.97
N ARG A 467 1.44 2.07 -12.81
CA ARG A 467 1.66 3.03 -11.74
C ARG A 467 0.84 2.62 -10.53
N HIS A 468 1.41 2.64 -9.34
CA HIS A 468 0.77 2.11 -8.14
C HIS A 468 0.87 3.07 -6.96
N LEU A 469 -0.11 2.98 -6.05
CA LEU A 469 -0.02 3.56 -4.72
C LEU A 469 0.41 2.46 -3.75
N THR A 470 1.52 2.67 -3.05
CA THR A 470 2.14 1.69 -2.16
C THR A 470 2.29 2.26 -0.77
N LEU A 471 1.91 1.49 0.25
CA LEU A 471 2.23 1.83 1.64
C LEU A 471 3.53 1.15 2.04
N VAL A 472 4.32 1.86 2.85
CA VAL A 472 5.57 1.38 3.42
C VAL A 472 5.58 1.65 4.91
N SER A 473 5.98 0.66 5.72
CA SER A 473 6.19 0.83 7.15
C SER A 473 7.34 1.77 7.46
N THR A 474 7.16 2.68 8.41
CA THR A 474 8.29 3.37 9.06
C THR A 474 8.83 2.59 10.26
N VAL A 475 8.10 1.56 10.71
CA VAL A 475 8.44 0.74 11.87
C VAL A 475 8.79 -0.70 11.49
N PRO A 476 9.81 -1.32 12.10
CA PRO A 476 10.09 -2.74 11.90
C PRO A 476 8.98 -3.67 12.44
N PRO A 477 8.76 -4.85 11.82
CA PRO A 477 9.35 -5.28 10.56
C PRO A 477 8.77 -4.47 9.39
N TYR A 478 9.65 -3.98 8.52
CA TYR A 478 9.24 -3.22 7.35
C TYR A 478 8.45 -4.13 6.42
N SER A 479 7.31 -3.63 5.95
CA SER A 479 6.46 -4.32 4.98
C SER A 479 5.88 -3.30 4.02
N THR A 480 5.41 -3.82 2.88
CA THR A 480 4.76 -3.00 1.86
C THR A 480 3.46 -3.63 1.39
N ILE A 481 2.54 -2.78 0.93
CA ILE A 481 1.32 -3.21 0.25
C ILE A 481 1.05 -2.29 -0.94
N SER A 482 0.80 -2.87 -2.11
CA SER A 482 0.30 -2.13 -3.27
C SER A 482 -1.22 -2.06 -3.18
N LEU A 483 -1.77 -0.84 -3.06
CA LEU A 483 -3.20 -0.63 -2.82
C LEU A 483 -4.00 -0.67 -4.11
N ALA A 484 -3.54 0.05 -5.12
CA ALA A 484 -4.27 0.20 -6.37
C ALA A 484 -3.40 0.79 -7.47
N GLU A 485 -3.90 0.74 -8.71
CA GLU A 485 -3.36 1.53 -9.80
C GLU A 485 -3.58 3.03 -9.57
N TYR A 486 -2.54 3.82 -9.81
CA TYR A 486 -2.49 5.24 -9.50
C TYR A 486 -1.97 6.02 -10.72
N ARG A 487 -2.89 6.52 -11.56
CA ARG A 487 -2.52 6.99 -12.90
C ARG A 487 -1.59 8.19 -12.91
N ASP A 488 -1.63 9.09 -11.92
CA ASP A 488 -0.76 10.27 -11.89
C ASP A 488 0.28 10.14 -10.77
N PRO A 489 1.56 9.84 -11.05
CA PRO A 489 2.55 9.69 -10.00
C PRO A 489 2.84 11.02 -9.28
N TYR A 490 2.34 12.14 -9.80
CA TYR A 490 2.43 13.45 -9.17
C TYR A 490 1.17 13.84 -8.40
N ALA A 491 0.06 13.10 -8.50
CA ALA A 491 -1.04 13.35 -7.58
C ALA A 491 -0.60 12.92 -6.16
N ARG A 492 -0.78 13.82 -5.19
CA ARG A 492 -0.48 13.57 -3.77
C ARG A 492 -1.72 12.93 -3.13
N PRO A 493 -1.65 11.70 -2.60
CA PRO A 493 -2.66 11.20 -1.67
C PRO A 493 -2.49 11.90 -0.31
N ASP A 494 -3.46 11.80 0.59
CA ASP A 494 -3.31 12.37 1.93
C ASP A 494 -3.92 11.46 3.01
N TRP A 495 -3.34 11.51 4.20
CA TRP A 495 -3.76 10.68 5.33
C TRP A 495 -4.80 11.40 6.16
N TYR A 496 -5.83 10.65 6.58
CA TYR A 496 -6.64 11.11 7.69
C TYR A 496 -5.78 11.23 8.96
N PRO A 497 -6.07 12.18 9.85
CA PRO A 497 -5.24 12.43 11.04
C PRO A 497 -5.01 11.18 11.91
N GLU A 498 -5.99 10.28 12.04
CA GLU A 498 -5.87 9.06 12.84
C GLU A 498 -5.00 7.96 12.22
N GLY A 499 -4.55 8.12 10.97
CA GLY A 499 -3.64 7.19 10.27
C GLY A 499 -4.30 5.92 9.71
N ARG A 500 -5.64 5.80 9.75
CA ARG A 500 -6.38 4.59 9.32
C ARG A 500 -7.19 4.73 8.04
N LYS A 501 -7.17 5.91 7.44
CA LYS A 501 -7.78 6.16 6.14
C LYS A 501 -6.83 6.97 5.28
N LEU A 502 -6.85 6.72 3.98
CA LEU A 502 -6.08 7.44 2.99
C LEU A 502 -7.00 7.94 1.89
N VAL A 503 -6.92 9.22 1.57
CA VAL A 503 -7.62 9.81 0.43
C VAL A 503 -6.66 9.91 -0.74
N GLY A 504 -7.13 9.57 -1.92
CA GLY A 504 -6.33 9.75 -3.13
C GLY A 504 -7.09 9.42 -4.39
N ARG A 505 -6.45 9.74 -5.51
CA ARG A 505 -6.97 9.40 -6.84
C ARG A 505 -6.72 7.93 -7.16
N ILE A 506 -7.71 7.10 -6.92
CA ILE A 506 -7.61 5.65 -7.09
C ILE A 506 -8.49 5.22 -8.26
N GLY A 507 -7.91 4.51 -9.24
CA GLY A 507 -8.65 3.96 -10.38
C GLY A 507 -7.96 4.11 -11.75
N GLY A 508 -8.49 3.38 -12.73
CA GLY A 508 -7.99 3.30 -14.11
C GLY A 508 -8.44 4.44 -15.06
N SER A 509 -8.14 4.31 -16.35
CA SER A 509 -8.45 5.34 -17.35
C SER A 509 -9.95 5.61 -17.52
N GLY A 510 -10.37 6.86 -17.38
CA GLY A 510 -11.77 7.30 -17.61
C GLY A 510 -12.65 7.33 -16.37
N GLN A 511 -12.12 6.98 -15.19
CA GLN A 511 -12.79 7.13 -13.90
C GLN A 511 -11.91 7.92 -12.94
N ASP A 512 -11.83 9.24 -13.15
CA ASP A 512 -11.09 10.15 -12.27
C ASP A 512 -11.94 10.42 -11.03
N ARG A 513 -11.80 9.55 -10.02
CA ARG A 513 -12.53 9.62 -8.76
C ARG A 513 -11.58 9.95 -7.62
N LEU A 514 -12.06 10.77 -6.69
CA LEU A 514 -11.45 10.86 -5.38
C LEU A 514 -12.02 9.74 -4.51
N SER A 515 -11.15 8.92 -3.95
CA SER A 515 -11.56 7.73 -3.20
C SER A 515 -10.90 7.71 -1.83
N VAL A 516 -11.60 7.11 -0.86
CA VAL A 516 -11.10 6.83 0.49
C VAL A 516 -10.76 5.34 0.57
N VAL A 517 -9.52 5.04 0.93
CA VAL A 517 -9.11 3.69 1.32
C VAL A 517 -9.27 3.57 2.83
N ARG A 518 -10.02 2.55 3.27
CA ARG A 518 -10.19 2.24 4.69
C ARG A 518 -9.27 1.08 5.08
N PHE A 519 -8.53 1.26 6.16
CA PHE A 519 -7.65 0.22 6.72
C PHE A 519 -8.18 -0.34 8.04
N GLY A 520 -7.89 -1.61 8.28
CA GLY A 520 -8.20 -2.35 9.49
C GLY A 520 -7.09 -3.34 9.84
N GLY A 521 -7.36 -4.26 10.75
CA GLY A 521 -6.33 -5.10 11.37
C GLY A 521 -6.00 -4.66 12.80
N LEU A 522 -4.98 -5.31 13.35
CA LEU A 522 -4.49 -4.96 14.68
C LEU A 522 -3.69 -3.67 14.65
N ASP A 523 -3.72 -2.98 15.79
CA ASP A 523 -2.94 -1.77 15.99
C ASP A 523 -1.58 -2.10 16.63
N ARG A 524 -0.50 -1.85 15.91
CA ARG A 524 0.87 -2.01 16.44
C ARG A 524 1.59 -0.72 16.78
N ARG A 525 0.88 0.41 16.83
CA ARG A 525 1.46 1.66 17.31
C ARG A 525 2.09 1.44 18.71
N PRO A 526 3.34 1.88 18.93
CA PRO A 526 4.02 1.71 20.21
C PRO A 526 3.34 2.52 21.32
N ILE A 527 2.66 3.59 20.94
CA ILE A 527 1.85 4.44 21.81
C ILE A 527 0.39 4.31 21.38
N GLY A 528 -0.49 4.05 22.34
CA GLY A 528 -1.94 4.17 22.17
C GLY A 528 -2.47 5.41 22.86
N ILE A 529 -3.58 5.93 22.37
CA ILE A 529 -4.35 6.99 23.03
C ILE A 529 -5.83 6.58 23.06
N ALA A 530 -6.51 6.99 24.13
CA ALA A 530 -7.96 6.97 24.27
C ALA A 530 -8.38 8.29 24.90
N ILE A 531 -9.34 9.00 24.30
CA ILE A 531 -9.90 10.24 24.85
C ILE A 531 -11.27 9.95 25.46
N LYS A 532 -11.55 10.54 26.61
CA LYS A 532 -12.89 10.54 27.22
C LYS A 532 -13.24 11.91 27.76
N ARG A 533 -14.52 12.24 27.71
CA ARG A 533 -15.09 13.37 28.44
C ARG A 533 -15.60 12.84 29.79
N THR A 534 -15.19 13.48 30.87
CA THR A 534 -15.64 13.14 32.23
C THR A 534 -17.00 13.77 32.51
N ASP A 535 -17.69 13.27 33.54
CA ASP A 535 -19.06 13.69 33.89
C ASP A 535 -19.16 15.19 34.25
N ASP A 536 -18.07 15.81 34.69
CA ASP A 536 -17.94 17.24 34.96
C ASP A 536 -17.62 18.07 33.70
N GLY A 537 -17.57 17.43 32.53
CA GLY A 537 -17.31 18.03 31.24
C GLY A 537 -15.83 18.32 30.94
N ALA A 538 -14.91 17.89 31.82
CA ALA A 538 -13.48 17.94 31.51
C ALA A 538 -13.11 16.87 30.46
N LEU A 539 -12.01 17.11 29.76
CA LEU A 539 -11.49 16.19 28.76
C LEU A 539 -10.29 15.47 29.38
N SER A 540 -10.13 14.18 29.13
CA SER A 540 -8.96 13.43 29.56
C SER A 540 -8.46 12.52 28.45
N ALA A 541 -7.14 12.32 28.41
CA ALA A 541 -6.50 11.39 27.50
C ALA A 541 -5.70 10.36 28.29
N ALA A 542 -5.98 9.09 28.03
CA ALA A 542 -5.18 7.97 28.49
C ALA A 542 -4.16 7.60 27.41
N VAL A 543 -2.86 7.80 27.66
CA VAL A 543 -1.79 7.37 26.76
C VAL A 543 -1.13 6.12 27.33
N ALA A 544 -1.09 5.08 26.51
CA ALA A 544 -0.58 3.77 26.86
C ALA A 544 0.71 3.46 26.11
N ASN A 545 1.75 3.05 26.82
CA ASN A 545 2.90 2.36 26.23
C ASN A 545 2.51 0.92 25.90
N ARG A 546 2.46 0.58 24.62
CA ARG A 546 2.10 -0.76 24.11
C ARG A 546 3.31 -1.66 23.88
N THR A 547 4.49 -1.25 24.35
CA THR A 547 5.75 -1.97 24.17
C THR A 547 6.35 -2.41 25.51
N GLU A 548 7.33 -3.30 25.44
CA GLU A 548 8.16 -3.70 26.60
C GLU A 548 9.29 -2.72 26.87
N ASN A 549 9.54 -1.77 25.97
CA ASN A 549 10.60 -0.78 26.10
C ASN A 549 10.04 0.51 26.71
N LEU A 550 10.91 1.26 27.38
CA LEU A 550 10.59 2.63 27.81
C LEU A 550 10.25 3.50 26.61
N GLN A 551 9.24 4.35 26.75
CA GLN A 551 8.89 5.34 25.73
C GLN A 551 8.86 6.72 26.36
N THR A 552 9.50 7.69 25.71
CA THR A 552 9.39 9.10 26.09
C THR A 552 8.35 9.73 25.18
N VAL A 553 7.25 10.21 25.78
CA VAL A 553 6.09 10.70 25.03
C VAL A 553 5.91 12.20 25.17
N SER A 554 5.53 12.85 24.06
CA SER A 554 4.92 14.17 24.04
C SER A 554 3.42 14.05 23.85
N LEU A 555 2.67 15.02 24.38
CA LEU A 555 1.22 15.10 24.26
C LEU A 555 0.84 16.53 23.86
N ARG A 556 0.09 16.63 22.75
CA ARG A 556 -0.40 17.89 22.19
C ARG A 556 -1.88 17.77 21.85
N TRP A 557 -2.65 18.82 22.11
CA TRP A 557 -4.05 18.89 21.71
C TRP A 557 -4.40 20.22 21.06
N GLU A 558 -5.35 20.16 20.14
CA GLU A 558 -5.77 21.26 19.29
C GLU A 558 -7.29 21.22 19.14
N ALA A 559 -7.93 22.38 19.27
CA ALA A 559 -9.37 22.54 19.05
C ALA A 559 -9.62 23.16 17.67
N PHE A 560 -10.62 22.67 16.95
CA PHE A 560 -11.02 23.13 15.62
C PHE A 560 -12.50 23.50 15.60
N ASP A 561 -12.85 24.58 14.89
CA ASP A 561 -14.23 25.01 14.68
C ASP A 561 -14.93 24.22 13.55
N ALA A 562 -16.18 24.59 13.22
CA ALA A 562 -16.97 23.95 12.16
C ALA A 562 -16.34 24.09 10.76
N ASP A 563 -15.50 25.11 10.56
CA ASP A 563 -14.78 25.36 9.32
C ASP A 563 -13.42 24.64 9.28
N SER A 564 -13.14 23.76 10.25
CA SER A 564 -11.87 23.05 10.41
C SER A 564 -10.68 23.98 10.67
N LEU A 565 -10.92 25.12 11.31
CA LEU A 565 -9.89 26.09 11.66
C LEU A 565 -9.56 26.00 13.14
N ARG A 566 -8.26 26.04 13.45
CA ARG A 566 -7.79 25.92 14.83
C ARG A 566 -8.26 27.13 15.64
N VAL A 567 -8.92 26.84 16.76
CA VAL A 567 -9.38 27.84 17.72
C VAL A 567 -8.26 28.06 18.74
N GLY A 568 -7.66 29.25 18.74
CA GLY A 568 -6.54 29.58 19.62
C GLY A 568 -5.24 28.83 19.28
N GLU A 569 -4.30 28.83 20.22
CA GLU A 569 -3.02 28.13 20.07
C GLU A 569 -3.15 26.64 20.37
N ALA A 570 -2.27 25.85 19.75
CA ALA A 570 -2.12 24.45 20.12
C ALA A 570 -1.58 24.36 21.55
N VAL A 571 -2.13 23.45 22.35
CA VAL A 571 -1.66 23.22 23.70
C VAL A 571 -0.72 22.01 23.68
N GLU A 572 0.52 22.21 24.11
CA GLU A 572 1.51 21.15 24.23
C GLU A 572 2.02 21.05 25.65
N ARG A 573 2.14 19.82 26.14
CA ARG A 573 2.75 19.59 27.43
C ARG A 573 4.26 19.76 27.32
N LYS A 574 4.79 20.75 28.03
CA LYS A 574 6.23 21.10 28.01
C LYS A 574 7.15 20.01 28.58
N GLU A 575 6.67 19.20 29.52
CA GLU A 575 7.45 18.14 30.14
C GLU A 575 7.26 16.81 29.40
N LEU A 576 8.34 16.33 28.78
CA LEU A 576 8.40 14.97 28.25
C LEU A 576 8.23 13.96 29.39
N THR A 577 7.32 13.01 29.22
CA THR A 577 7.04 12.00 30.25
C THR A 577 7.56 10.64 29.78
N THR A 578 8.24 9.92 30.68
CA THR A 578 8.69 8.54 30.40
C THR A 578 7.66 7.55 30.91
N LEU A 579 7.14 6.72 30.01
CA LEU A 579 6.23 5.62 30.33
C LEU A 579 7.02 4.32 30.48
N THR A 580 6.83 3.64 31.60
CA THR A 580 7.33 2.27 31.81
C THR A 580 6.63 1.27 30.88
N ALA A 581 7.21 0.08 30.73
CA ALA A 581 6.66 -1.00 29.91
C ALA A 581 5.19 -1.26 30.28
N ARG A 582 4.32 -1.32 29.26
CA ARG A 582 2.87 -1.60 29.43
C ARG A 582 2.10 -0.62 30.33
N ALA A 583 2.69 0.51 30.71
CA ALA A 583 2.02 1.49 31.55
C ALA A 583 1.04 2.35 30.74
N THR A 584 -0.06 2.70 31.40
CA THR A 584 -1.00 3.72 30.93
C THR A 584 -1.00 4.84 31.94
N LEU A 585 -0.87 6.08 31.47
CA LEU A 585 -1.08 7.27 32.27
C LEU A 585 -2.24 8.06 31.70
N GLU A 586 -2.99 8.68 32.58
CA GLU A 586 -4.12 9.52 32.24
C GLU A 586 -3.78 10.97 32.57
N TRP A 587 -4.13 11.88 31.67
CA TRP A 587 -4.02 13.32 31.89
C TRP A 587 -5.33 14.00 31.61
N GLU A 588 -5.65 14.95 32.47
CA GLU A 588 -6.68 15.94 32.20
C GLU A 588 -6.16 16.93 31.15
N LEU A 589 -7.00 17.20 30.16
CA LEU A 589 -6.74 18.11 29.05
C LEU A 589 -7.51 19.40 29.30
N GLU A 590 -6.78 20.45 29.65
CA GLU A 590 -7.38 21.77 29.81
C GLU A 590 -7.57 22.43 28.44
N LEU A 591 -8.82 22.73 28.12
CA LEU A 591 -9.16 23.60 26.99
C LEU A 591 -9.43 25.01 27.51
N PRO A 592 -8.71 26.03 27.02
CA PRO A 592 -9.00 27.43 27.29
C PRO A 592 -10.48 27.79 27.05
N PRO A 593 -11.05 28.76 27.80
CA PRO A 593 -12.46 29.13 27.67
C PRO A 593 -12.90 29.50 26.25
N GLU A 594 -12.04 30.14 25.47
CA GLU A 594 -12.31 30.44 24.05
C GLU A 594 -12.43 29.19 23.19
N GLN A 595 -11.60 28.17 23.44
CA GLN A 595 -11.67 26.89 22.73
C GLN A 595 -12.96 26.16 23.07
N LYS A 596 -13.32 26.09 24.35
CA LYS A 596 -14.55 25.41 24.80
C LYS A 596 -15.82 25.95 24.15
N LYS A 597 -15.87 27.25 23.82
CA LYS A 597 -17.04 27.92 23.24
C LYS A 597 -17.25 27.64 21.75
N SER A 598 -16.18 27.38 21.00
CA SER A 598 -16.23 27.34 19.53
C SER A 598 -15.72 26.03 18.94
N ALA A 599 -15.06 25.18 19.73
CA ALA A 599 -14.60 23.88 19.29
C ALA A 599 -15.77 23.02 18.84
N GLN A 600 -15.57 22.35 17.71
CA GLN A 600 -16.40 21.28 17.17
C GLN A 600 -15.64 19.96 17.21
N THR A 601 -14.32 20.01 17.08
CA THR A 601 -13.46 18.83 17.16
C THR A 601 -12.23 19.14 17.97
N VAL A 602 -11.84 18.21 18.83
CA VAL A 602 -10.56 18.22 19.52
C VAL A 602 -9.70 17.10 18.96
N LYS A 603 -8.52 17.44 18.48
CA LYS A 603 -7.50 16.49 18.06
C LYS A 603 -6.47 16.37 19.17
N VAL A 604 -6.19 15.15 19.60
CA VAL A 604 -5.11 14.86 20.55
C VAL A 604 -4.10 13.97 19.88
N THR A 605 -2.83 14.32 20.03
CA THR A 605 -1.69 13.65 19.41
C THR A 605 -0.70 13.27 20.50
N ALA A 606 -0.40 11.98 20.59
CA ALA A 606 0.63 11.44 21.46
C ALA A 606 1.72 10.79 20.61
N LEU A 607 2.95 11.27 20.70
CA LEU A 607 4.08 10.78 19.91
C LEU A 607 5.22 10.38 20.84
N ASN A 608 5.94 9.31 20.50
CA ASN A 608 7.18 8.97 21.16
C ASN A 608 8.36 9.81 20.64
N GLN A 609 9.56 9.57 21.19
CA GLN A 609 10.80 10.22 20.78
C GLN A 609 11.15 10.09 19.28
N ASP A 610 10.64 9.05 18.61
CA ASP A 610 10.89 8.77 17.19
C ASP A 610 9.83 9.40 16.28
N GLY A 611 8.87 10.15 16.84
CA GLY A 611 7.75 10.74 16.11
C GLY A 611 6.68 9.74 15.71
N ILE A 612 6.60 8.59 16.41
CA ILE A 612 5.61 7.54 16.16
C ILE A 612 4.67 7.44 17.36
N GLY A 613 3.37 7.40 17.10
CA GLY A 613 2.42 7.20 18.18
C GLY A 613 1.01 7.08 17.68
N ALA A 614 0.08 7.83 18.26
CA ALA A 614 -1.33 7.79 17.90
C ALA A 614 -1.95 9.18 17.94
N VAL A 615 -2.91 9.38 17.05
CA VAL A 615 -3.74 10.58 16.95
C VAL A 615 -5.18 10.13 17.10
N GLU A 616 -5.94 10.87 17.90
CA GLU A 616 -7.36 10.63 18.10
C GLU A 616 -8.12 11.95 18.01
N LEU A 617 -9.31 11.86 17.41
CA LEU A 617 -10.22 12.97 17.20
C LEU A 617 -11.47 12.70 18.04
N MET A 618 -11.94 13.72 18.73
CA MET A 618 -13.19 13.70 19.47
C MET A 618 -14.08 14.86 19.03
N ASP A 619 -15.35 14.57 18.74
CA ASP A 619 -16.34 15.63 18.53
C ASP A 619 -16.67 16.30 19.87
N TRP A 620 -16.52 17.62 19.90
CA TRP A 620 -16.67 18.43 21.12
C TRP A 620 -18.11 18.88 21.34
N ALA A 621 -18.84 19.14 20.26
CA ALA A 621 -20.16 19.74 20.30
C ALA A 621 -21.32 18.73 20.33
N GLU A 622 -21.06 17.42 20.33
CA GLU A 622 -22.10 16.43 20.58
C GLU A 622 -22.29 16.25 22.09
N GLU A 623 -23.17 17.09 22.64
CA GLU A 623 -24.31 16.70 23.47
C GLU A 623 -25.17 17.96 23.68
N GLY A 624 -26.23 18.04 22.88
CA GLY A 624 -27.34 18.96 23.07
C GLY A 624 -28.59 18.27 22.53
N GLU A 625 -29.39 17.73 23.46
CA GLU A 625 -30.83 17.53 23.25
C GLU A 625 -31.52 18.84 22.83
#